data_AF-A0AAP0RIH7-F1
#
_entry.id   AF-A0AAP0RIH7-F1
#
_cell.length_a   1.000
_cell.length_b   1.000
_cell.length_c   1.000
_cell.angle_alpha   90.00
_cell.angle_beta   90.00
_cell.angle_gamma   90.00
#
_symmetry.space_group_name_H-M   'P 1'
#
loop_
_entity.id
_entity.type
_entity.pdbx_description
1 polymer ?
#
loop_
_entity_poly.entity_id
_entity_poly.type
_entity_poly.pdbx_seq_one_letter_code
_entity_poly.pdbx_strand_id
1 'polypeptide(L)'
;MEKLERWRDALRKAANLKGDDVRNRYESRVIDDIVQHVFDKLNPKKLSTARNPVGLDYRAEGVISLLNEDPMHVRIIGIHGMGGIGKMTIANEVYNRIYSKFEGCCFLRDVRKNSNSQGIVRFQEQLLSEIFKREHEKIYNEDRGLKVIEERLRHKKVLIVLDDVDNSKQINKILGNQCWIFPGVE
;
A
#
# COMPACT_ATOMS: atom_id res chain seq x y z
N MET A 1 16.54 16.85 -46.43
CA MET A 1 15.10 17.16 -46.47
C MET A 1 14.31 16.19 -45.60
N GLU A 2 14.38 14.88 -45.84
CA GLU A 2 13.60 13.85 -45.10
C GLU A 2 13.75 13.90 -43.57
N LYS A 3 14.98 14.08 -43.05
CA LYS A 3 15.22 14.20 -41.60
C LYS A 3 14.51 15.40 -40.98
N LEU A 4 14.45 16.52 -41.72
CA LEU A 4 13.89 17.79 -41.24
C LEU A 4 12.35 17.71 -41.16
N GLU A 5 11.73 17.06 -42.14
CA GLU A 5 10.29 16.77 -42.12
C GLU A 5 9.92 15.77 -41.01
N ARG A 6 10.73 14.72 -40.80
CA ARG A 6 10.53 13.80 -39.67
C ARG A 6 10.58 14.49 -38.31
N TRP A 7 11.45 15.48 -38.15
CA TRP A 7 11.56 16.25 -36.90
C TRP A 7 10.36 17.18 -36.70
N ARG A 8 9.91 17.86 -37.77
CA ARG A 8 8.69 18.67 -37.74
C ARG A 8 7.47 17.85 -37.31
N ASP A 9 7.30 16.68 -37.89
CA ASP A 9 6.21 15.77 -37.54
C ASP A 9 6.30 15.27 -36.09
N ALA A 10 7.50 14.90 -35.63
CA ALA A 10 7.70 14.45 -34.25
C ALA A 10 7.39 15.55 -33.23
N LEU A 11 7.86 16.79 -33.48
CA LEU A 11 7.59 17.94 -32.62
C LEU A 11 6.10 18.28 -32.59
N ARG A 12 5.42 18.25 -33.74
CA ARG A 12 3.97 18.49 -33.83
C ARG A 12 3.20 17.44 -33.03
N LYS A 13 3.59 16.17 -33.13
CA LYS A 13 3.00 15.08 -32.33
C LYS A 13 3.24 15.27 -30.84
N ALA A 14 4.46 15.58 -30.43
CA ALA A 14 4.81 15.80 -29.02
C ALA A 14 4.08 17.00 -28.41
N ALA A 15 3.99 18.14 -29.13
CA ALA A 15 3.30 19.34 -28.66
C ALA A 15 1.77 19.16 -28.52
N ASN A 16 1.18 18.23 -29.27
CA ASN A 16 -0.23 17.87 -29.16
C ASN A 16 -0.53 16.89 -28.02
N LEU A 17 0.49 16.33 -27.35
CA LEU A 17 0.28 15.53 -26.15
C LEU A 17 -0.08 16.46 -24.99
N LYS A 18 -1.14 16.10 -24.26
CA LYS A 18 -1.49 16.79 -23.02
C LYS A 18 -0.44 16.50 -21.95
N GLY A 19 0.38 17.50 -21.64
CA GLY A 19 1.35 17.47 -20.54
C GLY A 19 0.92 18.34 -19.37
N ASP A 20 1.74 18.36 -18.33
CA ASP A 20 1.56 19.24 -17.17
C ASP A 20 2.35 20.54 -17.34
N ASP A 21 1.69 21.67 -17.11
CA ASP A 21 2.31 22.99 -17.14
C ASP A 21 2.95 23.31 -15.78
N VAL A 22 4.24 23.63 -15.79
CA VAL A 22 5.02 23.95 -14.59
C VAL A 22 4.87 25.43 -14.21
N ARG A 23 4.38 26.29 -15.12
CA ARG A 23 4.24 27.73 -14.88
C ARG A 23 3.31 27.96 -13.69
N ASN A 24 3.75 28.82 -12.76
CA ASN A 24 3.00 29.19 -11.54
C ASN A 24 2.74 28.03 -10.56
N ARG A 25 3.51 26.94 -10.64
CA ARG A 25 3.45 25.82 -9.68
C ARG A 25 4.84 25.54 -9.11
N TYR A 26 4.87 24.99 -7.89
CA TYR A 26 6.11 24.43 -7.35
C TYR A 26 6.49 23.18 -8.14
N GLU A 27 7.71 23.14 -8.67
CA GLU A 27 8.23 22.01 -9.46
C GLU A 27 8.10 20.69 -8.70
N SER A 28 8.32 20.70 -7.38
CA SER A 28 8.14 19.53 -6.51
C SER A 28 6.74 18.93 -6.60
N ARG A 29 5.69 19.76 -6.58
CA ARG A 29 4.30 19.28 -6.71
C ARG A 29 4.01 18.71 -8.10
N VAL A 30 4.60 19.29 -9.14
CA VAL A 30 4.44 18.78 -10.52
C VAL A 30 5.14 17.43 -10.66
N ILE A 31 6.33 17.27 -10.06
CA ILE A 31 7.03 15.99 -10.02
C ILE A 31 6.19 14.94 -9.29
N ASP A 32 5.63 15.27 -8.12
CA ASP A 32 4.78 14.36 -7.35
C ASP A 32 3.57 13.89 -8.17
N ASP A 33 2.87 14.81 -8.84
CA ASP A 33 1.73 14.49 -9.71
C ASP A 33 2.12 13.58 -10.89
N ILE A 34 3.25 13.86 -11.55
CA ILE A 34 3.75 13.04 -12.67
C ILE A 34 4.10 11.64 -12.19
N VAL A 35 4.84 11.53 -11.08
CA VAL A 35 5.22 10.25 -10.48
C VAL A 35 3.97 9.46 -10.14
N GLN A 36 2.98 10.09 -9.49
CA GLN A 36 1.71 9.48 -9.14
C GLN A 36 0.94 8.99 -10.38
N HIS A 37 0.81 9.82 -11.41
CA HIS A 37 0.11 9.47 -12.66
C HIS A 37 0.77 8.30 -13.40
N VAL A 38 2.11 8.28 -13.48
CA VAL A 38 2.85 7.16 -14.06
C VAL A 38 2.64 5.89 -13.23
N PHE A 39 2.71 6.01 -11.91
CA PHE A 39 2.54 4.89 -10.99
C PHE A 39 1.14 4.28 -11.07
N ASP A 40 0.09 5.11 -11.15
CA ASP A 40 -1.30 4.67 -11.30
C ASP A 40 -1.55 4.00 -12.67
N LYS A 41 -0.87 4.48 -13.74
CA LYS A 41 -0.94 3.86 -15.07
C LYS A 41 -0.22 2.52 -15.15
N LEU A 42 0.96 2.41 -14.54
CA LEU A 42 1.74 1.16 -14.53
C LEU A 42 1.18 0.13 -13.54
N ASN A 43 0.50 0.61 -12.50
CA ASN A 43 -0.20 -0.17 -11.49
C ASN A 43 0.53 -1.46 -11.02
N PRO A 44 1.82 -1.37 -10.64
CA PRO A 44 2.68 -2.56 -10.46
C PRO A 44 2.24 -3.45 -9.29
N LYS A 45 1.38 -2.96 -8.39
CA LYS A 45 0.92 -3.67 -7.20
C LYS A 45 -0.57 -4.01 -7.23
N LYS A 46 -1.25 -3.88 -8.39
CA LYS A 46 -2.68 -4.19 -8.49
C LYS A 46 -2.93 -5.66 -8.17
N LEU A 47 -3.75 -5.90 -7.17
CA LEU A 47 -4.25 -7.23 -6.86
C LEU A 47 -5.40 -7.60 -7.79
N SER A 48 -5.53 -8.89 -8.09
CA SER A 48 -6.66 -9.41 -8.85
C SER A 48 -7.96 -9.18 -8.06
N THR A 49 -8.94 -8.55 -8.72
CA THR A 49 -10.28 -8.32 -8.18
C THR A 49 -11.30 -9.23 -8.86
N ALA A 50 -12.42 -9.48 -8.19
CA ALA A 50 -13.50 -10.29 -8.75
C ALA A 50 -14.04 -9.65 -10.04
N ARG A 51 -14.49 -10.47 -10.99
CA ARG A 51 -15.17 -9.99 -12.20
C ARG A 51 -16.62 -9.66 -11.86
N ASN A 52 -17.06 -8.43 -12.15
CA ASN A 52 -18.42 -7.92 -11.96
C ASN A 52 -19.05 -8.14 -10.55
N PRO A 53 -18.36 -7.77 -9.46
CA PRO A 53 -18.89 -7.96 -8.12
C PRO A 53 -19.93 -6.88 -7.79
N VAL A 54 -21.17 -7.30 -7.54
CA VAL A 54 -22.27 -6.39 -7.18
C VAL A 54 -22.04 -5.81 -5.78
N GLY A 55 -22.12 -4.49 -5.66
CA GLY A 55 -22.02 -3.78 -4.38
C GLY A 55 -20.60 -3.70 -3.79
N LEU A 56 -19.57 -4.16 -4.50
CA LEU A 56 -18.17 -4.06 -4.06
C LEU A 56 -17.75 -2.61 -3.89
N ASP A 57 -18.11 -1.74 -4.84
CA ASP A 57 -17.74 -0.33 -4.81
C ASP A 57 -18.24 0.37 -3.55
N TYR A 58 -19.52 0.18 -3.23
CA TYR A 58 -20.15 0.74 -2.03
C TYR A 58 -19.47 0.25 -0.74
N ARG A 59 -19.17 -1.05 -0.66
CA ARG A 59 -18.51 -1.64 0.53
C ARG A 59 -17.07 -1.17 0.68
N ALA A 60 -16.33 -1.07 -0.43
CA ALA A 60 -14.97 -0.56 -0.43
C ALA A 60 -14.94 0.93 -0.02
N GLU A 61 -15.89 1.72 -0.52
CA GLU A 61 -16.01 3.14 -0.16
C GLU A 61 -16.31 3.34 1.33
N GLY A 62 -17.16 2.47 1.91
CA GLY A 62 -17.42 2.46 3.35
C GLY A 62 -16.13 2.24 4.17
N VAL A 63 -15.29 1.28 3.76
CA VAL A 63 -14.00 1.03 4.44
C VAL A 63 -13.03 2.19 4.24
N ILE A 64 -12.95 2.76 3.03
CA ILE A 64 -12.08 3.91 2.75
C ILE A 64 -12.50 5.15 3.54
N SER A 65 -13.80 5.36 3.71
CA SER A 65 -14.33 6.46 4.53
C SER A 65 -13.86 6.33 5.97
N LEU A 66 -13.95 5.12 6.55
CA LEU A 66 -13.44 4.83 7.90
C LEU A 66 -11.91 5.03 8.05
N LEU A 67 -11.14 4.96 6.96
CA LEU A 67 -9.70 5.26 6.97
C LEU A 67 -9.39 6.76 6.94
N ASN A 68 -10.28 7.57 6.38
CA ASN A 68 -10.04 9.01 6.14
C ASN A 68 -10.53 9.93 7.25
N GLU A 69 -11.20 9.42 8.29
CA GLU A 69 -11.80 10.23 9.36
C GLU A 69 -10.78 10.99 10.23
N ASP A 70 -9.52 10.53 10.34
CA ASP A 70 -8.47 11.25 11.06
C ASP A 70 -7.07 10.99 10.43
N PRO A 71 -6.43 12.01 9.83
CA PRO A 71 -5.16 11.86 9.15
C PRO A 71 -3.94 11.78 10.09
N MET A 72 -4.06 12.06 11.39
CA MET A 72 -2.90 12.12 12.31
C MET A 72 -2.67 10.86 13.15
N HIS A 73 -3.57 9.88 13.10
CA HIS A 73 -3.47 8.67 13.92
C HIS A 73 -3.43 7.40 13.08
N VAL A 74 -2.76 6.37 13.59
CA VAL A 74 -2.87 5.06 12.95
C VAL A 74 -4.24 4.46 13.20
N ARG A 75 -4.82 3.91 12.13
CA ARG A 75 -6.15 3.32 12.10
C ARG A 75 -6.03 1.83 11.82
N ILE A 76 -6.72 1.02 12.62
CA ILE A 76 -6.86 -0.42 12.42
C ILE A 76 -8.33 -0.70 12.15
N ILE A 77 -8.62 -1.32 11.01
CA ILE A 77 -9.97 -1.71 10.62
C ILE A 77 -10.05 -3.22 10.52
N GLY A 78 -10.98 -3.83 11.26
CA GLY A 78 -11.31 -5.24 11.15
C GLY A 78 -12.45 -5.47 10.16
N ILE A 79 -12.23 -6.30 9.14
CA ILE A 79 -13.29 -6.79 8.25
C ILE A 79 -13.66 -8.22 8.67
N HIS A 80 -14.84 -8.40 9.27
CA HIS A 80 -15.31 -9.70 9.76
C HIS A 80 -16.66 -10.10 9.15
N GLY A 81 -17.04 -11.37 9.32
CA GLY A 81 -18.28 -11.93 8.76
C GLY A 81 -18.12 -13.40 8.35
N MET A 82 -19.21 -14.00 7.88
CA MET A 82 -19.24 -15.42 7.47
C MET A 82 -18.22 -15.74 6.36
N GLY A 83 -17.88 -17.02 6.23
CA GLY A 83 -17.10 -17.53 5.11
C GLY A 83 -17.80 -17.25 3.77
N GLY A 84 -17.02 -16.98 2.71
CA GLY A 84 -17.57 -16.77 1.36
C GLY A 84 -18.23 -15.42 1.08
N ILE A 85 -18.43 -14.54 2.08
CA ILE A 85 -19.13 -13.26 1.89
C ILE A 85 -18.32 -12.18 1.13
N GLY A 86 -17.07 -12.49 0.75
CA GLY A 86 -16.21 -11.61 -0.04
C GLY A 86 -15.33 -10.64 0.77
N LYS A 87 -14.99 -10.96 2.03
CA LYS A 87 -14.11 -10.11 2.87
C LYS A 87 -12.77 -9.80 2.21
N MET A 88 -12.08 -10.83 1.73
CA MET A 88 -10.82 -10.70 0.99
C MET A 88 -11.00 -9.87 -0.28
N THR A 89 -12.13 -10.01 -0.97
CA THR A 89 -12.45 -9.21 -2.17
C THR A 89 -12.58 -7.73 -1.85
N ILE A 90 -13.24 -7.38 -0.74
CA ILE A 90 -13.36 -6.00 -0.27
C ILE A 90 -11.97 -5.45 0.10
N ALA A 91 -11.18 -6.22 0.85
CA ALA A 91 -9.81 -5.82 1.23
C ALA A 91 -8.91 -5.58 0.00
N ASN A 92 -8.98 -6.44 -1.02
CA ASN A 92 -8.25 -6.26 -2.27
C ASN A 92 -8.67 -4.98 -3.01
N GLU A 93 -9.97 -4.70 -3.06
CA GLU A 93 -10.48 -3.49 -3.73
C GLU A 93 -10.04 -2.22 -3.00
N VAL A 94 -10.17 -2.20 -1.68
CA VAL A 94 -9.69 -1.10 -0.84
C VAL A 94 -8.20 -0.87 -1.07
N TYR A 95 -7.40 -1.94 -0.98
CA TYR A 95 -5.96 -1.87 -1.24
C TYR A 95 -5.66 -1.25 -2.61
N ASN A 96 -6.27 -1.77 -3.68
CA ASN A 96 -6.08 -1.28 -5.04
C ASN A 96 -6.44 0.19 -5.23
N ARG A 97 -7.43 0.71 -4.50
CA ARG A 97 -7.87 2.11 -4.61
C ARG A 97 -6.97 3.10 -3.90
N ILE A 98 -6.29 2.68 -2.83
CA ILE A 98 -5.61 3.62 -1.94
C ILE A 98 -4.12 3.36 -1.78
N TYR A 99 -3.59 2.21 -2.22
CA TYR A 99 -2.18 1.84 -1.97
C TYR A 99 -1.18 2.91 -2.45
N SER A 100 -1.51 3.64 -3.52
CA SER A 100 -0.64 4.68 -4.08
C SER A 100 -0.62 5.97 -3.24
N LYS A 101 -1.55 6.14 -2.29
CA LYS A 101 -1.58 7.27 -1.33
C LYS A 101 -0.66 7.06 -0.11
N PHE A 102 0.09 5.96 -0.07
CA PHE A 102 0.98 5.57 1.02
C PHE A 102 2.41 5.42 0.51
N GLU A 103 3.38 5.74 1.36
CA GLU A 103 4.82 5.65 1.04
C GLU A 103 5.31 4.19 0.99
N GLY A 104 4.52 3.27 1.53
CA GLY A 104 4.77 1.84 1.49
C GLY A 104 3.48 1.07 1.70
N CYS A 105 3.39 -0.09 1.05
CA CYS A 105 2.21 -0.93 1.13
C CYS A 105 2.60 -2.40 1.06
N CYS A 106 1.91 -3.21 1.86
CA CYS A 106 2.12 -4.64 1.95
C CYS A 106 0.81 -5.40 2.17
N PHE A 107 0.66 -6.53 1.50
CA PHE A 107 -0.48 -7.42 1.64
C PHE A 107 -0.01 -8.82 2.04
N LEU A 108 -0.25 -9.19 3.30
CA LEU A 108 0.12 -10.49 3.85
C LEU A 108 -1.08 -11.44 3.81
N ARG A 109 -0.94 -12.56 3.10
CA ARG A 109 -2.02 -13.54 2.87
C ARG A 109 -1.91 -14.75 3.79
N ASP A 110 -3.05 -15.40 4.04
CA ASP A 110 -3.14 -16.65 4.79
C ASP A 110 -2.41 -16.59 6.15
N VAL A 111 -2.59 -15.49 6.91
CA VAL A 111 -1.88 -15.24 8.18
C VAL A 111 -2.12 -16.38 9.16
N ARG A 112 -3.37 -16.82 9.31
CA ARG A 112 -3.73 -17.93 10.20
C ARG A 112 -2.99 -19.22 9.89
N LYS A 113 -2.79 -19.56 8.61
CA LYS A 113 -2.14 -20.81 8.22
C LYS A 113 -0.62 -20.76 8.42
N ASN A 114 -0.04 -19.56 8.35
CA ASN A 114 1.41 -19.36 8.33
C ASN A 114 1.95 -18.68 9.60
N SER A 115 1.21 -18.67 10.71
CA SER A 115 1.62 -18.00 11.95
C SER A 115 2.52 -18.85 12.87
N ASN A 116 3.26 -19.82 12.33
CA ASN A 116 4.34 -20.49 13.08
C ASN A 116 5.59 -19.59 13.12
N SER A 117 6.59 -19.93 13.93
CA SER A 117 7.74 -19.03 14.14
C SER A 117 8.50 -18.66 12.87
N GLN A 118 8.72 -19.63 11.99
CA GLN A 118 9.36 -19.36 10.68
C GLN A 118 8.46 -18.52 9.77
N GLY A 119 7.15 -18.74 9.79
CA GLY A 119 6.20 -17.98 8.99
C GLY A 119 6.05 -16.54 9.46
N ILE A 120 6.11 -16.28 10.77
CA ILE A 120 6.17 -14.92 11.31
C ILE A 120 7.42 -14.18 10.83
N VAL A 121 8.60 -14.81 10.91
CA VAL A 121 9.84 -14.22 10.40
C VAL A 121 9.72 -13.89 8.90
N ARG A 122 9.14 -14.81 8.11
CA ARG A 122 8.88 -14.56 6.68
C ARG A 122 7.92 -13.39 6.45
N PHE A 123 6.87 -13.26 7.26
CA PHE A 123 5.97 -12.12 7.17
C PHE A 123 6.67 -10.81 7.51
N GLN A 124 7.54 -10.80 8.51
CA GLN A 124 8.34 -9.63 8.87
C GLN A 124 9.31 -9.24 7.74
N GLU A 125 10.01 -10.21 7.14
CA GLU A 125 10.90 -9.98 5.98
C GLU A 125 10.11 -9.48 4.75
N GLN A 126 8.97 -10.09 4.45
CA GLN A 126 8.09 -9.65 3.36
C GLN A 126 7.60 -8.22 3.57
N LEU A 127 7.15 -7.89 4.79
CA LEU A 127 6.70 -6.55 5.16
C LEU A 127 7.80 -5.51 4.90
N LEU A 128 9.01 -5.77 5.37
CA LEU A 128 10.15 -4.88 5.17
C LEU A 128 10.51 -4.74 3.68
N SER A 129 10.54 -5.86 2.96
CA SER A 129 10.85 -5.87 1.53
C SER A 129 9.85 -5.04 0.71
N GLU A 130 8.54 -5.25 0.91
CA GLU A 130 7.50 -4.59 0.12
C GLU A 130 7.33 -3.10 0.42
N ILE A 131 7.60 -2.68 1.67
CA ILE A 131 7.47 -1.30 2.13
C ILE A 131 8.73 -0.47 1.83
N PHE A 132 9.92 -1.05 1.97
CA PHE A 132 11.18 -0.30 1.82
C PHE A 132 11.84 -0.49 0.46
N LYS A 133 11.50 -1.55 -0.30
CA LYS A 133 12.05 -1.85 -1.64
C LYS A 133 13.59 -1.81 -1.68
N ARG A 134 14.22 -2.09 -0.54
CA ARG A 134 15.66 -2.12 -0.31
C ARG A 134 16.00 -3.41 0.40
N GLU A 135 17.23 -3.88 0.21
CA GLU A 135 17.74 -4.97 1.02
C GLU A 135 17.64 -4.58 2.51
N HIS A 136 17.08 -5.51 3.28
CA HIS A 136 17.01 -5.42 4.72
C HIS A 136 17.93 -6.50 5.29
N GLU A 137 18.45 -6.26 6.48
CA GLU A 137 19.20 -7.28 7.19
C GLU A 137 18.33 -8.53 7.35
N LYS A 138 18.94 -9.70 7.16
CA LYS A 138 18.26 -10.97 7.35
C LYS A 138 17.68 -11.06 8.76
N ILE A 139 16.41 -11.43 8.87
CA ILE A 139 15.76 -11.59 10.17
C ILE A 139 15.96 -13.04 10.62
N TYR A 140 16.65 -13.20 11.75
CA TYR A 140 16.96 -14.53 12.30
C TYR A 140 15.92 -15.02 13.33
N ASN A 141 15.15 -14.11 13.92
CA ASN A 141 14.12 -14.42 14.90
C ASN A 141 13.04 -13.32 14.96
N GLU A 142 11.88 -13.68 15.53
CA GLU A 142 10.69 -12.81 15.61
C GLU A 142 10.99 -11.48 16.31
N ASP A 143 11.72 -11.49 17.43
CA ASP A 143 11.97 -10.29 18.25
C ASP A 143 12.87 -9.27 17.54
N ARG A 144 13.90 -9.74 16.82
CA ARG A 144 14.75 -8.87 16.01
C ARG A 144 13.96 -8.26 14.87
N GLY A 145 13.10 -9.04 14.22
CA GLY A 145 12.25 -8.53 13.14
C GLY A 145 11.30 -7.44 13.62
N LEU A 146 10.69 -7.61 14.80
CA LEU A 146 9.83 -6.60 15.42
C LEU A 146 10.55 -5.28 15.65
N LYS A 147 11.76 -5.31 16.23
CA LYS A 147 12.56 -4.09 16.46
C LYS A 147 12.86 -3.34 15.17
N VAL A 148 13.27 -4.06 14.13
CA VAL A 148 13.57 -3.46 12.82
C VAL A 148 12.30 -2.86 12.20
N ILE A 149 11.16 -3.53 12.34
CA ILE A 149 9.87 -3.05 11.85
C ILE A 149 9.46 -1.77 12.57
N GLU A 150 9.52 -1.76 13.90
CA GLU A 150 9.19 -0.60 14.73
C GLU A 150 10.07 0.61 14.37
N GLU A 151 11.39 0.43 14.34
CA GLU A 151 12.35 1.50 14.01
C GLU A 151 12.09 2.10 12.63
N ARG A 152 11.77 1.27 11.64
CA ARG A 152 11.63 1.73 10.26
C ARG A 152 10.24 2.24 9.91
N LEU A 153 9.18 1.74 10.56
CA LEU A 153 7.80 2.14 10.28
C LEU A 153 7.37 3.40 11.05
N ARG A 154 8.02 3.73 12.17
CA ARG A 154 7.65 4.87 13.05
C ARG A 154 7.46 6.21 12.33
N HIS A 155 8.17 6.45 11.23
CA HIS A 155 8.17 7.73 10.50
C HIS A 155 7.63 7.61 9.08
N LYS A 156 6.86 6.55 8.79
CA LYS A 156 6.42 6.27 7.42
C LYS A 156 4.92 6.01 7.36
N LYS A 157 4.26 6.68 6.43
CA LYS A 157 2.84 6.44 6.14
C LYS A 157 2.70 5.16 5.34
N VAL A 158 2.26 4.07 5.99
CA VAL A 158 2.15 2.74 5.38
C VAL A 158 0.74 2.17 5.39
N LEU A 159 0.43 1.36 4.37
CA LEU A 159 -0.80 0.57 4.29
C LEU A 159 -0.46 -0.92 4.43
N ILE A 160 -0.99 -1.57 5.46
CA ILE A 160 -0.75 -2.99 5.72
C ILE A 160 -2.09 -3.71 5.74
N VAL A 161 -2.24 -4.75 4.91
CA VAL A 161 -3.40 -5.62 4.91
C VAL A 161 -2.99 -7.01 5.37
N LEU A 162 -3.68 -7.52 6.39
CA LEU A 162 -3.49 -8.86 6.94
C LEU A 162 -4.73 -9.69 6.64
N ASP A 163 -4.59 -10.70 5.78
CA ASP A 163 -5.70 -11.57 5.37
C ASP A 163 -5.71 -12.88 6.17
N ASP A 164 -6.93 -13.37 6.45
CA ASP A 164 -7.21 -14.55 7.26
C ASP A 164 -6.53 -14.51 8.65
N VAL A 165 -6.72 -13.43 9.41
CA VAL A 165 -6.25 -13.33 10.81
C VAL A 165 -7.27 -13.99 11.75
N ASP A 166 -6.79 -14.82 12.67
CA ASP A 166 -7.61 -15.56 13.65
C ASP A 166 -7.62 -14.90 15.03
N ASN A 167 -6.48 -14.33 15.45
CA ASN A 167 -6.35 -13.71 16.77
C ASN A 167 -5.29 -12.60 16.79
N SER A 168 -5.40 -11.71 17.79
CA SER A 168 -4.51 -10.54 17.93
C SER A 168 -3.05 -10.90 18.17
N LYS A 169 -2.73 -12.10 18.70
CA LYS A 169 -1.35 -12.53 18.90
C LYS A 169 -0.59 -12.63 17.57
N GLN A 170 -1.28 -13.01 16.49
CA GLN A 170 -0.68 -13.05 15.15
C GLN A 170 -0.29 -11.65 14.68
N ILE A 171 -1.16 -10.66 14.90
CA ILE A 171 -0.88 -9.26 14.57
C ILE A 171 0.31 -8.76 15.38
N ASN A 172 0.31 -8.99 16.70
CA ASN A 172 1.38 -8.52 17.59
C ASN A 172 2.74 -9.16 17.26
N LYS A 173 2.76 -10.40 16.77
CA LYS A 173 3.99 -11.05 16.31
C LYS A 173 4.55 -10.45 15.01
N ILE A 174 3.69 -9.90 14.15
CA ILE A 174 4.11 -9.31 12.86
C ILE A 174 4.47 -7.83 13.04
N LEU A 175 3.65 -7.07 13.77
CA LEU A 175 3.73 -5.61 13.85
C LEU A 175 4.11 -5.10 15.25
N GLY A 176 4.31 -5.98 16.22
CA GLY A 176 4.61 -5.59 17.60
C GLY A 176 3.35 -5.13 18.34
N ASN A 177 3.54 -4.70 19.60
CA ASN A 177 2.46 -4.07 20.35
C ASN A 177 2.17 -2.72 19.72
N GLN A 178 0.89 -2.44 19.45
CA GLN A 178 0.42 -1.26 18.73
C GLN A 178 0.74 0.08 19.44
N CYS A 179 1.42 0.06 20.59
CA CYS A 179 1.80 1.24 21.35
C CYS A 179 2.77 2.19 20.63
N TRP A 180 3.58 1.71 19.66
CA TRP A 180 4.42 2.58 18.82
C TRP A 180 3.69 3.05 17.54
N ILE A 181 2.57 2.40 17.25
CA ILE A 181 1.68 2.70 16.13
C ILE A 181 0.75 3.86 16.51
N PHE A 182 0.38 4.00 17.78
CA PHE A 182 -0.30 5.19 18.29
C PHE A 182 0.74 6.22 18.79
N PRO A 183 0.68 7.49 18.36
CA PRO A 183 1.35 8.56 19.09
C PRO A 183 0.81 8.52 20.52
N GLY A 184 1.69 8.49 21.51
CA GLY A 184 1.29 8.57 22.92
C GLY A 184 0.43 9.81 23.13
N VAL A 185 -0.67 9.64 23.85
CA VAL A 185 -1.40 10.76 24.44
C VAL A 185 -0.50 11.29 25.55
N GLU A 186 0.13 12.43 25.34
CA GLU A 186 0.53 13.33 26.43
C GLU A 186 -0.52 14.43 26.57
#